data_AF-A0A9N7NVX9-F1
#
_entry.id   AF-A0A9N7NVX9-F1
#
_cell.length_a   1.000
_cell.length_b   1.000
_cell.length_c   1.000
_cell.angle_alpha   90.00
_cell.angle_beta   90.00
_cell.angle_gamma   90.00
#
_symmetry.space_group_name_H-M   'P 1'
#
loop_
_entity.id
_entity.type
_entity.pdbx_description
1 polymer ?
#
loop_
_entity_poly.entity_id
_entity_poly.type
_entity_poly.pdbx_seq_one_letter_code
_entity_poly.pdbx_strand_id
1 'polypeptide(L)'
;MANTVDTLVAKAPITCAADKFYDFFKLDMNDLVEVCGIPMTVKVKIDEISDAEKSITFTVLEGDLLLLYKSFKATLTTGEGLATTTFAFEKMTILTPPPELYVPLVITICTLVDAFLLAN
;
A
#
# COMPACT_ATOMS: atom_id res chain seq x y z
N MET A 1 -1.84 -2.94 29.07
CA MET A 1 -1.09 -3.67 28.03
C MET A 1 -0.68 -2.65 26.98
N ALA A 2 0.60 -2.57 26.63
CA ALA A 2 1.08 -1.62 25.64
C ALA A 2 0.47 -1.96 24.27
N ASN A 3 -0.03 -0.94 23.56
CA ASN A 3 -0.42 -1.06 22.18
C ASN A 3 0.87 -1.21 21.34
N THR A 4 1.21 -2.42 20.94
CA THR A 4 2.37 -2.67 20.07
C THR A 4 1.95 -2.45 18.63
N VAL A 5 2.65 -1.55 17.94
CA VAL A 5 2.55 -1.41 16.48
C VAL A 5 3.50 -2.43 15.88
N ASP A 6 2.94 -3.37 15.11
CA ASP A 6 3.69 -4.39 14.38
C ASP A 6 3.90 -3.93 12.93
N THR A 7 4.91 -4.49 12.27
CA THR A 7 5.23 -4.18 10.86
C THR A 7 5.30 -5.42 9.99
N LEU A 8 4.80 -5.31 8.75
CA LEU A 8 4.92 -6.34 7.71
C LEU A 8 5.36 -5.67 6.40
N VAL A 9 6.24 -6.33 5.63
CA VAL A 9 6.78 -5.77 4.38
C VAL A 9 6.39 -6.64 3.19
N ALA A 10 5.84 -6.02 2.15
CA ALA A 10 5.64 -6.61 0.83
C ALA A 10 6.62 -6.00 -0.17
N LYS A 11 7.09 -6.80 -1.12
CA LYS A 11 8.00 -6.36 -2.20
C LYS A 11 7.47 -6.86 -3.52
N ALA A 12 7.34 -5.97 -4.50
CA ALA A 12 6.93 -6.28 -5.84
C ALA A 12 8.00 -5.79 -6.82
N PRO A 13 8.53 -6.64 -7.71
CA PRO A 13 9.38 -6.17 -8.79
C PRO A 13 8.55 -5.28 -9.72
N ILE A 14 9.17 -4.22 -10.22
CA ILE A 14 8.59 -3.33 -11.23
C ILE A 14 9.60 -3.17 -12.37
N THR A 15 9.11 -2.90 -13.56
CA THR A 15 9.94 -2.77 -14.77
C THR A 15 9.82 -1.39 -15.40
N CYS A 16 8.76 -0.63 -15.10
CA CYS A 16 8.65 0.77 -15.47
C CYS A 16 9.61 1.67 -14.66
N ALA A 17 9.71 2.93 -15.07
CA ALA A 17 10.54 3.90 -14.37
C ALA A 17 10.00 4.18 -12.96
N ALA A 18 10.90 4.20 -11.96
CA ALA A 18 10.53 4.44 -10.56
C ALA A 18 9.75 5.75 -10.37
N ASP A 19 10.09 6.82 -11.11
CA ASP A 19 9.37 8.10 -11.04
C ASP A 19 7.94 7.99 -11.58
N LYS A 20 7.74 7.32 -12.72
CA LYS A 20 6.40 7.09 -13.26
C LYS A 20 5.52 6.30 -12.29
N PHE A 21 6.08 5.25 -11.70
CA PHE A 21 5.35 4.42 -10.74
C PHE A 21 5.00 5.22 -9.49
N TYR A 22 5.97 5.96 -8.93
CA TYR A 22 5.76 6.83 -7.78
C TYR A 22 4.68 7.90 -8.06
N ASP A 23 4.77 8.58 -9.20
CA ASP A 23 3.85 9.65 -9.60
C ASP A 23 2.42 9.13 -9.77
N PHE A 24 2.23 7.91 -10.28
CA PHE A 24 0.91 7.29 -10.38
C PHE A 24 0.22 7.18 -9.00
N PHE A 25 0.92 6.68 -7.98
CA PHE A 25 0.33 6.59 -6.64
C PHE A 25 0.17 7.95 -5.96
N LYS A 26 0.94 8.97 -6.38
CA LYS A 26 0.85 10.33 -5.87
C LYS A 26 -0.31 11.11 -6.47
N LEU A 27 -0.57 10.95 -7.76
CA LEU A 27 -1.48 11.80 -8.53
C LEU A 27 -2.77 11.08 -8.93
N ASP A 28 -2.68 9.78 -9.21
CA ASP A 28 -3.70 9.00 -9.92
C ASP A 28 -4.25 7.84 -9.09
N MET A 29 -4.14 7.91 -7.75
CA MET A 29 -4.56 6.83 -6.85
C MET A 29 -6.03 6.42 -7.02
N ASN A 30 -6.91 7.32 -7.48
CA ASN A 30 -8.32 6.98 -7.73
C ASN A 30 -8.49 6.02 -8.91
N ASP A 31 -7.54 5.99 -9.85
CA ASP A 31 -7.59 5.15 -11.04
C ASP A 31 -7.28 3.68 -10.71
N LEU A 32 -6.78 3.39 -9.49
CA LEU A 32 -6.59 2.02 -8.99
C LEU A 32 -7.87 1.17 -9.04
N VAL A 33 -9.04 1.79 -8.85
CA VAL A 33 -10.31 1.07 -8.90
C VAL A 33 -10.56 0.51 -10.31
N GLU A 34 -10.23 1.30 -11.34
CA GLU A 34 -10.36 0.90 -12.74
C GLU A 34 -9.28 -0.13 -13.13
N VAL A 35 -8.07 0.01 -12.59
CA VAL A 35 -6.92 -0.85 -12.92
C VAL A 35 -6.99 -2.22 -12.22
N CYS A 36 -7.46 -2.29 -10.96
CA CYS A 36 -7.27 -3.49 -10.13
C CYS A 36 -8.55 -4.26 -9.75
N GLY A 37 -9.76 -3.67 -9.84
CA GLY A 37 -11.03 -4.38 -9.63
C GLY A 37 -11.18 -5.11 -8.27
N ILE A 38 -10.71 -4.50 -7.18
CA ILE A 38 -10.57 -5.14 -5.86
C ILE A 38 -11.89 -5.08 -5.06
N PRO A 39 -12.40 -6.18 -4.48
CA PRO A 39 -13.64 -6.19 -3.70
C PRO A 39 -13.44 -5.76 -2.24
N MET A 40 -12.54 -4.82 -1.97
CA MET A 40 -12.29 -4.26 -0.64
C MET A 40 -12.47 -2.75 -0.65
N THR A 41 -13.06 -2.21 0.42
CA THR A 41 -13.22 -0.76 0.56
C THR A 41 -12.39 -0.24 1.71
N VAL A 42 -11.54 0.74 1.43
CA VAL A 42 -10.80 1.50 2.43
C VAL A 42 -10.86 2.97 2.08
N LYS A 43 -11.06 3.80 3.10
CA LYS A 43 -10.86 5.24 2.99
C LYS A 43 -9.50 5.55 3.57
N VAL A 44 -8.62 6.14 2.76
CA VAL A 44 -7.28 6.50 3.19
C VAL A 44 -7.09 8.01 3.14
N LYS A 45 -6.23 8.52 4.01
CA LYS A 45 -5.59 9.83 3.83
C LYS A 45 -4.15 9.61 3.44
N ILE A 46 -3.63 10.51 2.60
CA ILE A 46 -2.18 10.66 2.47
C ILE A 46 -1.69 11.35 3.75
N ASP A 47 -0.81 10.68 4.48
CA ASP A 47 -0.24 11.13 5.75
C ASP A 47 1.11 11.82 5.53
N GLU A 48 1.92 11.30 4.60
CA GLU A 48 3.25 11.84 4.28
C GLU A 48 3.62 11.55 2.82
N ILE A 49 4.31 12.48 2.19
CA ILE A 49 4.90 12.35 0.85
C ILE A 49 6.37 12.77 0.95
N SER A 50 7.28 11.94 0.45
CA SER A 50 8.70 12.27 0.31
C SER A 50 9.14 12.06 -1.14
N ASP A 51 9.33 13.16 -1.87
CA ASP A 51 9.84 13.11 -3.25
C ASP A 51 11.30 12.62 -3.29
N ALA A 52 12.09 12.92 -2.26
CA ALA A 52 13.49 12.52 -2.17
C ALA A 52 13.65 11.00 -1.98
N GLU A 53 12.77 10.39 -1.20
CA GLU A 53 12.77 8.94 -0.95
C GLU A 53 11.84 8.16 -1.90
N LYS A 54 11.10 8.88 -2.77
CA LYS A 54 10.02 8.34 -3.60
C LYS A 54 9.07 7.49 -2.75
N SER A 55 8.61 8.07 -1.65
CA SER A 55 7.75 7.40 -0.67
C SER A 55 6.44 8.15 -0.42
N ILE A 56 5.39 7.37 -0.15
CA ILE A 56 4.05 7.86 0.20
C ILE A 56 3.51 7.01 1.35
N THR A 57 3.09 7.64 2.43
CA THR A 57 2.43 6.98 3.56
C THR A 57 0.94 7.24 3.52
N PHE A 58 0.16 6.17 3.48
CA PHE A 58 -1.29 6.17 3.56
C PHE A 58 -1.73 5.73 4.95
N THR A 59 -2.61 6.50 5.59
CA THR A 59 -3.28 6.09 6.82
C THR A 59 -4.72 5.71 6.51
N VAL A 60 -5.14 4.52 6.94
CA VAL A 60 -6.53 4.07 6.80
C VAL A 60 -7.39 4.77 7.85
N LEU A 61 -8.47 5.40 7.39
CA LEU A 61 -9.43 6.14 8.21
C LEU A 61 -10.74 5.37 8.41
N GLU A 62 -11.19 4.62 7.40
CA GLU A 62 -12.43 3.84 7.43
C GLU A 62 -12.30 2.61 6.51
N GLY A 63 -13.21 1.64 6.65
CA GLY A 63 -13.32 0.46 5.78
C GLY A 63 -12.93 -0.85 6.44
N ASP A 64 -12.80 -1.90 5.62
CA ASP A 64 -12.74 -3.29 6.08
C ASP A 64 -11.53 -3.58 6.99
N LEU A 65 -10.40 -2.89 6.76
CA LEU A 65 -9.19 -3.05 7.58
C LEU A 65 -9.41 -2.64 9.04
N LEU A 66 -10.21 -1.59 9.30
CA LEU A 66 -10.43 -1.11 10.67
C LEU A 66 -11.42 -1.97 11.47
N LEU A 67 -12.03 -2.97 10.86
CA LEU A 67 -12.77 -4.01 11.57
C LEU A 67 -11.83 -5.00 12.29
N LEU A 68 -10.60 -5.14 11.80
CA LEU A 68 -9.60 -6.09 12.29
C LEU A 68 -8.43 -5.43 13.02
N TYR A 69 -8.09 -4.19 12.66
CA TYR A 69 -6.96 -3.43 13.20
C TYR A 69 -7.43 -2.09 13.78
N LYS A 70 -6.89 -1.68 14.94
CA LYS A 70 -7.17 -0.36 15.52
C LYS A 70 -6.56 0.77 14.69
N SER A 71 -5.39 0.51 14.12
CA SER A 71 -4.71 1.41 13.22
C SER A 71 -4.04 0.62 12.11
N PHE A 72 -3.99 1.20 10.92
CA PHE A 72 -3.36 0.60 9.76
C PHE A 72 -2.78 1.72 8.89
N LYS A 73 -1.48 1.63 8.61
CA LYS A 73 -0.77 2.49 7.67
C LYS A 73 -0.06 1.62 6.64
N ALA A 74 0.01 2.12 5.42
CA ALA A 74 0.81 1.53 4.36
C ALA A 74 1.76 2.60 3.80
N THR A 75 3.06 2.34 3.85
CA THR A 75 4.08 3.20 3.24
C THR A 75 4.61 2.52 2.00
N LEU A 76 4.34 3.10 0.83
CA LEU A 76 4.92 2.69 -0.44
C LEU A 76 6.25 3.43 -0.62
N THR A 77 7.31 2.71 -0.95
CA THR A 77 8.61 3.25 -1.33
C THR A 77 9.01 2.65 -2.66
N THR A 78 9.33 3.51 -3.62
CA THR A 78 9.65 3.09 -4.99
C THR A 78 11.13 3.25 -5.26
N GLY A 79 11.81 2.12 -5.44
CA GLY A 79 13.20 2.05 -5.87
C GLY A 79 13.34 1.63 -7.33
N GLU A 80 14.56 1.63 -7.84
CA GLU A 80 14.85 1.09 -9.16
C GLU A 80 14.52 -0.42 -9.21
N GLY A 81 13.58 -0.79 -10.08
CA GLY A 81 13.17 -2.18 -10.29
C GLY A 81 12.35 -2.82 -9.16
N LEU A 82 12.05 -2.09 -8.08
CA LEU A 82 11.38 -2.65 -6.91
C LEU A 82 10.48 -1.62 -6.20
N ALA A 83 9.22 -1.98 -6.04
CA ALA A 83 8.29 -1.31 -5.12
C ALA A 83 8.23 -2.07 -3.79
N THR A 84 8.47 -1.36 -2.68
CA THR A 84 8.37 -1.91 -1.32
C THR A 84 7.21 -1.26 -0.60
N THR A 85 6.31 -2.06 -0.03
CA THR A 85 5.22 -1.55 0.81
C THR A 85 5.41 -2.04 2.24
N THR A 86 5.49 -1.11 3.19
CA THR A 86 5.56 -1.40 4.63
C THR A 86 4.21 -1.13 5.26
N PHE A 87 3.59 -2.17 5.80
CA PHE A 87 2.39 -2.06 6.62
C PHE A 87 2.80 -1.84 8.07
N ALA A 88 2.30 -0.78 8.71
CA ALA A 88 2.37 -0.59 10.15
C ALA A 88 0.96 -0.68 10.72
N PHE A 89 0.73 -1.63 11.62
CA PHE A 89 -0.62 -1.96 12.08
C PHE A 89 -0.66 -2.24 13.57
N GLU A 90 -1.79 -1.90 14.19
CA GLU A 90 -2.10 -2.28 15.56
C GLU A 90 -3.29 -3.23 15.54
N LYS A 91 -3.10 -4.45 16.05
CA LYS A 91 -4.15 -5.46 16.12
C LYS A 91 -5.31 -5.01 17.01
N MET A 92 -6.55 -5.28 16.58
CA MET A 92 -7.73 -5.03 17.41
C MET A 92 -7.72 -5.87 18.70
N THR A 93 -7.33 -7.14 18.56
CA THR A 93 -7.17 -8.07 19.68
C THR A 93 -5.90 -8.91 19.48
N ILE A 94 -5.44 -9.59 20.53
CA ILE A 94 -4.29 -10.52 20.42
C ILE A 94 -4.52 -11.67 19.43
N LEU A 95 -5.78 -11.96 19.09
CA LEU A 95 -6.18 -13.01 18.16
C LEU A 95 -6.26 -12.52 16.71
N THR A 96 -6.17 -11.21 16.45
CA THR A 96 -6.17 -10.68 15.09
C THR A 96 -4.92 -11.20 14.35
N PRO A 97 -5.08 -11.83 13.18
CA PRO A 97 -3.94 -12.31 12.41
C PRO A 97 -3.12 -11.13 11.84
N PRO A 98 -1.82 -11.30 11.58
CA PRO A 98 -1.05 -10.35 10.79
C PRO A 98 -1.68 -10.15 9.39
N PRO A 99 -1.44 -9.00 8.74
CA PRO A 99 -1.99 -8.66 7.43
C PRO A 99 -1.35 -9.42 6.25
N GLU A 100 -0.89 -10.65 6.47
CA GLU A 100 -0.23 -11.49 5.46
C GLU A 100 -1.09 -11.72 4.22
N LEU A 101 -2.41 -11.78 4.40
CA LEU A 101 -3.35 -11.94 3.29
C LEU A 101 -3.37 -10.76 2.33
N TYR A 102 -2.88 -9.58 2.74
CA TYR A 102 -2.80 -8.38 1.88
C TYR A 102 -1.47 -8.26 1.14
N VAL A 103 -0.48 -9.10 1.45
CA VAL A 103 0.80 -9.11 0.72
C VAL A 103 0.59 -9.50 -0.75
N PRO A 104 -0.13 -10.60 -1.09
CA PRO A 104 -0.42 -10.91 -2.48
C PRO A 104 -1.23 -9.81 -3.17
N LEU A 105 -2.18 -9.19 -2.47
CA LEU A 105 -2.99 -8.11 -3.02
C LEU A 105 -2.13 -6.93 -3.46
N VAL A 106 -1.23 -6.45 -2.59
CA VAL A 106 -0.33 -5.34 -2.94
C VAL A 106 0.64 -5.73 -4.06
N ILE A 107 1.13 -6.97 -4.08
CA ILE A 107 1.97 -7.44 -5.20
C ILE A 107 1.19 -7.42 -6.52
N THR A 108 -0.07 -7.84 -6.51
CA THR A 108 -0.94 -7.79 -7.69
C THR A 108 -1.20 -6.35 -8.14
N ILE A 109 -1.51 -5.45 -7.22
CA ILE A 109 -1.70 -4.02 -7.53
C ILE A 109 -0.44 -3.45 -8.20
N CYS A 110 0.73 -3.65 -7.59
CA CYS A 110 2.00 -3.18 -8.16
C CYS A 110 2.25 -3.77 -9.55
N THR A 111 1.99 -5.07 -9.75
CA THR A 111 2.15 -5.72 -11.05
C THR A 111 1.22 -5.12 -12.12
N LEU A 112 -0.04 -4.85 -11.77
CA LEU A 112 -1.01 -4.30 -12.72
C LEU A 112 -0.69 -2.84 -13.07
N VAL A 113 -0.31 -2.02 -12.09
CA VAL A 113 0.13 -0.64 -12.31
C VAL A 113 1.42 -0.61 -13.14
N ASP A 114 2.38 -1.49 -12.86
CA ASP A 114 3.61 -1.62 -13.67
C ASP A 114 3.28 -1.91 -15.14
N ALA A 115 2.43 -2.92 -15.38
CA ALA A 115 1.99 -3.27 -16.73
C ALA A 115 1.23 -2.11 -17.42
N PHE A 116 0.37 -1.40 -16.69
CA PHE A 116 -0.37 -0.25 -17.20
C PHE A 116 0.57 0.89 -17.62
N LEU A 117 1.57 1.22 -16.81
CA LEU A 117 2.55 2.27 -17.07
C LEU A 117 3.59 1.92 -18.15
N LEU A 118 3.71 0.64 -18.51
CA LEU A 118 4.49 0.19 -19.66
C LEU A 118 3.69 0.28 -20.97
N ALA A 119 2.36 0.15 -20.88
CA ALA A 119 1.48 0.20 -22.03
C ALA A 119 1.09 1.63 -22.44
N ASN A 120 1.32 2.63 -21.58
CA ASN A 120 0.94 4.04 -21.76
C ASN A 120 2.11 5.01 -21.47
#